data_AF-A0A2D5TES3-F1
#
_entry.id   AF-A0A2D5TES3-F1
#
_cell.length_a   1.000
_cell.length_b   1.000
_cell.length_c   1.000
_cell.angle_alpha   90.00
_cell.angle_beta   90.00
_cell.angle_gamma   90.00
#
_symmetry.space_group_name_H-M   'P 1'
#
loop_
_entity.id
_entity.type
_entity.pdbx_description
1 polymer ?
#
loop_
_entity_poly.entity_id
_entity_poly.type
_entity_poly.pdbx_seq_one_letter_code
_entity_poly.pdbx_strand_id
1 'polypeptide(L)'
;MASDSSSTKTPLTPVNVEPEDLKHAFNFARTICAEDNQSGIDFGNLSFPRKMWDRIADCFEGKVAELAFQQFAKRTWGLDLYVDFEIYEGQHSHDFGDDVVLLRQNKRIKTASKVDIKATRPGSQWLLVEAHKFWSHVYLAVRVKLPTDIETNPKHMQALLEKPVACDLIGFAERAAIADESGATPVPFFPFRAGERLFANRFLDRVRNEHRSNRRYINACLRNEGPRRIGPQLRAQLNYGLPLIWLSQDWDRLKREITGE
;
A
#
# COMPACT_ATOMS: atom_id res chain seq x y z
N MET A 1 23.42 5.81 -33.05
CA MET A 1 22.44 6.83 -32.60
C MET A 1 21.47 6.13 -31.68
N ALA A 2 21.67 6.29 -30.37
CA ALA A 2 20.78 5.72 -29.36
C ALA A 2 19.56 6.64 -29.24
N SER A 3 18.38 6.11 -29.52
CA SER A 3 17.11 6.81 -29.33
C SER A 3 16.79 6.84 -27.84
N ASP A 4 16.98 8.03 -27.24
CA ASP A 4 16.42 8.37 -25.94
C ASP A 4 14.89 8.30 -26.03
N SER A 5 14.30 7.21 -25.53
CA SER A 5 12.87 7.16 -25.26
C SER A 5 12.61 7.91 -23.95
N SER A 6 12.58 9.23 -24.05
CA SER A 6 11.99 10.14 -23.08
C SER A 6 10.51 9.77 -22.91
N SER A 7 10.23 8.82 -22.02
CA SER A 7 8.90 8.56 -21.48
C SER A 7 8.46 9.83 -20.73
N THR A 8 7.74 10.70 -21.44
CA THR A 8 7.03 11.81 -20.84
C THR A 8 5.97 11.21 -19.92
N LYS A 9 6.26 11.20 -18.62
CA LYS A 9 5.32 10.87 -17.55
C LYS A 9 4.17 11.87 -17.61
N THR A 10 3.09 11.54 -18.33
CA THR A 10 1.84 12.28 -18.20
C THR A 10 1.45 12.22 -16.74
N PRO A 11 1.33 13.36 -16.03
CA PRO A 11 0.90 13.35 -14.64
C PRO A 11 -0.49 12.72 -14.62
N LEU A 12 -0.62 11.56 -13.97
CA LEU A 12 -1.94 11.01 -13.71
C LEU A 12 -2.69 12.05 -12.87
N THR A 13 -3.83 12.49 -13.37
CA THR A 13 -4.71 13.37 -12.61
C THR A 13 -5.10 12.63 -11.33
N PRO A 14 -5.08 13.28 -10.15
CA PRO A 14 -5.54 12.66 -8.92
C PRO A 14 -6.93 12.04 -9.10
N VAL A 15 -7.13 10.85 -8.53
CA VAL A 15 -8.44 10.20 -8.48
C VAL A 15 -9.18 10.72 -7.26
N ASN A 16 -10.43 11.13 -7.44
CA ASN A 16 -11.27 11.56 -6.33
C ASN A 16 -12.26 10.44 -6.00
N VAL A 17 -12.22 9.96 -4.75
CA VAL A 17 -13.23 9.03 -4.23
C VAL A 17 -14.40 9.86 -3.72
N GLU A 18 -15.59 9.57 -4.24
CA GLU A 18 -16.79 10.39 -4.04
C GLU A 18 -17.46 10.13 -2.68
N PRO A 19 -18.22 11.10 -2.13
CA PRO A 19 -18.90 10.99 -0.84
C PRO A 19 -19.68 9.68 -0.61
N GLU A 20 -20.35 9.16 -1.63
CA GLU A 20 -21.12 7.91 -1.52
C GLU A 20 -20.22 6.70 -1.23
N ASP A 21 -19.13 6.55 -2.00
CA ASP A 21 -18.13 5.51 -1.80
C ASP A 21 -17.43 5.67 -0.44
N LEU A 22 -17.15 6.92 -0.02
CA LEU A 22 -16.57 7.20 1.30
C LEU A 22 -17.50 6.76 2.44
N LYS A 23 -18.80 7.07 2.33
CA LYS A 23 -19.81 6.63 3.32
C LYS A 23 -19.89 5.11 3.38
N HIS A 24 -19.82 4.44 2.22
CA HIS A 24 -19.81 2.98 2.17
C HIS A 24 -18.56 2.39 2.84
N ALA A 25 -17.37 2.89 2.50
CA ALA A 25 -16.11 2.48 3.12
C ALA A 25 -16.08 2.70 4.63
N PHE A 26 -16.63 3.83 5.10
CA PHE A 26 -16.72 4.13 6.51
C PHE A 26 -17.68 3.20 7.25
N ASN A 27 -18.85 2.91 6.67
CA ASN A 27 -19.82 1.98 7.24
C ASN A 27 -19.23 0.58 7.35
N PHE A 28 -18.55 0.09 6.30
CA PHE A 28 -17.82 -1.17 6.33
C PHE A 28 -16.78 -1.22 7.45
N ALA A 29 -15.92 -0.20 7.56
CA ALA A 29 -14.90 -0.12 8.59
C ALA A 29 -15.50 -0.14 10.01
N ARG A 30 -16.64 0.51 10.21
CA ARG A 30 -17.37 0.48 11.49
C ARG A 30 -17.92 -0.90 11.80
N THR A 31 -18.54 -1.57 10.83
CA THR A 31 -19.14 -2.89 11.03
C THR A 31 -18.07 -3.94 11.34
N ILE A 32 -16.99 -3.98 10.56
CA ILE A 32 -15.85 -4.90 10.81
C ILE A 32 -15.25 -4.68 12.21
N CYS A 33 -15.12 -3.43 12.63
CA CYS A 33 -14.58 -3.14 13.96
C CYS A 33 -15.55 -3.54 15.08
N ALA A 34 -16.86 -3.43 14.86
CA ALA A 34 -17.90 -3.80 15.83
C ALA A 34 -18.05 -5.32 15.99
N GLU A 35 -17.87 -6.08 14.90
CA GLU A 35 -17.94 -7.55 14.89
C GLU A 35 -16.63 -8.23 15.32
N ASP A 36 -15.60 -7.45 15.69
CA ASP A 36 -14.24 -7.90 16.04
C ASP A 36 -13.56 -8.81 14.99
N ASN A 37 -13.99 -8.69 13.72
CA ASN A 37 -13.46 -9.43 12.57
C ASN A 37 -12.13 -8.87 12.03
N GLN A 38 -11.63 -7.78 12.60
CA GLN A 38 -10.26 -7.27 12.39
C GLN A 38 -9.43 -7.59 13.63
N SER A 39 -8.12 -7.88 13.49
CA SER A 39 -7.28 -8.16 14.67
C SER A 39 -7.34 -6.98 15.66
N GLY A 40 -7.86 -7.21 16.88
CA GLY A 40 -7.84 -6.22 17.97
C GLY A 40 -6.43 -5.88 18.48
N ILE A 41 -5.42 -6.54 17.92
CA ILE A 41 -4.01 -6.50 18.28
C ILE A 41 -3.24 -5.71 17.22
N ASP A 42 -2.42 -4.75 17.67
CA ASP A 42 -1.57 -3.98 16.77
C ASP A 42 -0.31 -4.74 16.39
N PHE A 43 -0.11 -5.01 15.08
CA PHE A 43 1.14 -5.61 14.56
C PHE A 43 1.58 -6.91 15.29
N GLY A 44 0.64 -7.74 15.73
CA GLY A 44 0.91 -9.00 16.44
C GLY A 44 1.41 -8.84 17.89
N ASN A 45 1.36 -7.63 18.46
CA ASN A 45 1.79 -7.36 19.83
C ASN A 45 0.61 -7.45 20.82
N LEU A 46 0.48 -8.59 21.50
CA LEU A 46 -0.58 -8.92 22.48
C LEU A 46 -0.73 -7.90 23.63
N SER A 47 0.24 -7.00 23.84
CA SER A 47 0.29 -6.09 24.99
C SER A 47 -0.33 -4.70 24.76
N PHE A 48 -0.81 -4.39 23.54
CA PHE A 48 -1.39 -3.09 23.23
C PHE A 48 -2.70 -3.21 22.42
N PRO A 49 -3.88 -3.14 23.06
CA PRO A 49 -5.14 -3.09 22.34
C PRO A 49 -5.19 -1.82 21.46
N ARG A 50 -5.49 -1.97 20.17
CA ARG A 50 -5.73 -0.80 19.30
C ARG A 50 -6.98 -0.07 19.77
N LYS A 51 -6.96 1.27 19.75
CA LYS A 51 -8.21 2.02 19.97
C LYS A 51 -9.15 1.75 18.80
N MET A 52 -10.43 1.65 19.10
CA MET A 52 -11.48 1.40 18.10
C MET A 52 -11.39 2.38 16.92
N TRP A 53 -11.15 3.66 17.19
CA TRP A 53 -11.03 4.68 16.14
C TRP A 53 -9.79 4.53 15.26
N ASP A 54 -8.67 4.05 15.80
CA ASP A 54 -7.47 3.75 15.01
C ASP A 54 -7.78 2.62 14.01
N ARG A 55 -8.48 1.55 14.46
CA ARG A 55 -8.91 0.43 13.61
C ARG A 55 -9.85 0.89 12.49
N ILE A 56 -10.83 1.71 12.82
CA ILE A 56 -11.79 2.26 11.86
C ILE A 56 -11.06 3.12 10.82
N ALA A 57 -10.16 4.02 11.26
CA ALA A 57 -9.43 4.89 10.36
C ALA A 57 -8.48 4.12 9.44
N ASP A 58 -7.76 3.12 9.95
CA ASP A 58 -6.89 2.23 9.15
C ASP A 58 -7.70 1.48 8.07
N CYS A 59 -8.83 0.87 8.45
CA CYS A 59 -9.67 0.11 7.53
C CYS A 59 -10.32 1.01 6.47
N PHE A 60 -10.84 2.16 6.90
CA PHE A 60 -11.38 3.19 6.01
C PHE A 60 -10.32 3.65 5.00
N GLU A 61 -9.11 3.97 5.46
CA GLU A 61 -8.03 4.40 4.58
C GLU A 61 -7.68 3.33 3.53
N GLY A 62 -7.60 2.06 3.94
CA GLY A 62 -7.37 0.93 3.03
C GLY A 62 -8.43 0.84 1.93
N LYS A 63 -9.71 0.85 2.29
CA LYS A 63 -10.81 0.79 1.31
C LYS A 63 -10.85 2.01 0.39
N VAL A 64 -10.54 3.21 0.88
CA VAL A 64 -10.44 4.39 0.02
C VAL A 64 -9.31 4.24 -1.02
N ALA A 65 -8.19 3.63 -0.66
CA ALA A 65 -7.12 3.35 -1.62
C ALA A 65 -7.53 2.31 -2.68
N GLU A 66 -8.22 1.23 -2.28
CA GLU A 66 -8.76 0.22 -3.20
C GLU A 66 -9.76 0.84 -4.20
N LEU A 67 -10.71 1.65 -3.70
CA LEU A 67 -11.67 2.39 -4.53
C LEU A 67 -10.99 3.36 -5.50
N ALA A 68 -9.97 4.09 -5.05
CA ALA A 68 -9.20 4.98 -5.91
C ALA A 68 -8.50 4.20 -7.05
N PHE A 69 -7.96 3.02 -6.76
CA PHE A 69 -7.35 2.18 -7.78
C PHE A 69 -8.38 1.58 -8.75
N GLN A 70 -9.55 1.14 -8.25
CA GLN A 70 -10.67 0.70 -9.09
C GLN A 70 -11.06 1.78 -10.11
N GLN A 71 -11.27 3.02 -9.66
CA GLN A 71 -11.60 4.13 -10.54
C GLN A 71 -10.48 4.43 -11.54
N PHE A 72 -9.22 4.36 -11.12
CA PHE A 72 -8.08 4.51 -12.02
C PHE A 72 -8.06 3.45 -13.13
N ALA A 73 -8.22 2.18 -12.77
CA ALA A 73 -8.25 1.07 -13.70
C ALA A 73 -9.40 1.18 -14.70
N LYS A 74 -10.58 1.60 -14.25
CA LYS A 74 -11.74 1.83 -15.12
C LYS A 74 -11.49 2.94 -16.12
N ARG A 75 -11.01 4.10 -15.65
CA ARG A 75 -10.79 5.29 -16.49
C ARG A 75 -9.65 5.10 -17.48
N THR A 76 -8.57 4.44 -17.06
CA THR A 76 -7.32 4.34 -17.83
C THR A 76 -7.28 3.12 -18.73
N TRP A 77 -7.80 1.99 -18.25
CA TRP A 77 -7.68 0.70 -18.94
C TRP A 77 -9.02 0.11 -19.38
N GLY A 78 -10.15 0.73 -19.00
CA GLY A 78 -11.49 0.18 -19.23
C GLY A 78 -11.78 -1.06 -18.38
N LEU A 79 -10.96 -1.37 -17.37
CA LEU A 79 -11.12 -2.56 -16.54
C LEU A 79 -12.10 -2.28 -15.39
N ASP A 80 -13.08 -3.17 -15.24
CA ASP A 80 -13.94 -3.20 -14.07
C ASP A 80 -13.27 -4.06 -13.00
N LEU A 81 -12.84 -3.44 -11.90
CA LEU A 81 -12.33 -4.13 -10.73
C LEU A 81 -13.44 -4.20 -9.67
N TYR A 82 -13.42 -5.24 -8.84
CA TYR A 82 -14.31 -5.39 -7.69
C TYR A 82 -13.53 -5.10 -6.41
N VAL A 83 -14.03 -4.14 -5.62
CA VAL A 83 -13.55 -3.86 -4.26
C VAL A 83 -14.43 -4.64 -3.30
N ASP A 84 -13.83 -5.48 -2.46
CA ASP A 84 -14.59 -6.37 -1.59
C ASP A 84 -15.05 -5.66 -0.31
N PHE A 85 -16.35 -5.55 -0.12
CA PHE A 85 -17.00 -5.04 1.10
C PHE A 85 -17.73 -6.15 1.87
N GLU A 86 -17.49 -7.43 1.53
CA GLU A 86 -18.04 -8.55 2.27
C GLU A 86 -17.35 -8.71 3.63
N ILE A 87 -18.13 -9.03 4.66
CA ILE A 87 -17.63 -9.32 6.00
C ILE A 87 -17.74 -10.83 6.23
N TYR A 88 -16.60 -11.50 6.29
CA TYR A 88 -16.52 -12.93 6.52
C TYR A 88 -16.47 -13.24 8.02
N GLU A 89 -17.14 -14.30 8.45
CA GLU A 89 -17.06 -14.75 9.84
C GLU A 89 -15.65 -15.27 10.17
N GLY A 90 -15.02 -14.70 11.20
CA GLY A 90 -13.75 -15.16 11.76
C GLY A 90 -12.51 -14.34 11.37
N GLN A 91 -11.66 -14.04 12.37
CA GLN A 91 -10.45 -13.20 12.26
C GLN A 91 -9.36 -13.70 11.31
N HIS A 92 -9.49 -14.89 10.70
CA HIS A 92 -8.49 -15.48 9.81
C HIS A 92 -9.00 -15.69 8.37
N SER A 93 -10.22 -15.24 8.09
CA SER A 93 -10.82 -15.22 6.76
C SER A 93 -10.25 -14.03 5.97
N HIS A 94 -8.97 -14.10 5.61
CA HIS A 94 -8.26 -13.07 4.85
C HIS A 94 -8.07 -13.50 3.38
N ASP A 95 -8.07 -12.54 2.47
CA ASP A 95 -7.89 -12.72 1.01
C ASP A 95 -6.47 -13.19 0.57
N PHE A 96 -5.57 -13.47 1.51
CA PHE A 96 -4.16 -13.81 1.26
C PHE A 96 -3.41 -12.75 0.41
N GLY A 97 -3.75 -11.47 0.56
CA GLY A 97 -3.07 -10.33 -0.07
C GLY A 97 -3.44 -10.13 -1.53
N ASP A 98 -4.70 -10.37 -1.89
CA ASP A 98 -5.23 -10.18 -3.24
C ASP A 98 -6.46 -9.27 -3.20
N ASP A 99 -6.19 -7.96 -3.16
CA ASP A 99 -7.22 -6.91 -3.04
C ASP A 99 -7.92 -6.63 -4.38
N VAL A 100 -7.45 -7.22 -5.48
CA VAL A 100 -7.92 -6.92 -6.83
C VAL A 100 -8.56 -8.14 -7.46
N VAL A 101 -9.86 -8.03 -7.74
CA VAL A 101 -10.61 -9.02 -8.52
C VAL A 101 -11.15 -8.36 -9.79
N LEU A 102 -10.99 -9.01 -10.94
CA LEU A 102 -11.53 -8.51 -12.20
C LEU A 102 -13.02 -8.87 -12.32
N LEU A 103 -13.81 -7.96 -12.87
CA LEU A 103 -15.18 -8.21 -13.30
C LEU A 103 -15.23 -8.31 -14.82
N ARG A 104 -15.62 -9.47 -15.36
CA ARG A 104 -16.00 -9.60 -16.78
C ARG A 104 -17.39 -10.18 -16.86
N GLN A 105 -18.30 -9.46 -17.54
CA GLN A 105 -19.71 -9.87 -17.70
C GLN A 105 -20.37 -10.24 -16.35
N ASN A 106 -20.17 -9.40 -15.32
CA ASN A 106 -20.65 -9.60 -13.94
C ASN A 106 -20.14 -10.86 -13.23
N LYS A 107 -19.06 -11.47 -13.72
CA LYS A 107 -18.38 -12.58 -13.04
C LYS A 107 -17.05 -12.11 -12.45
N ARG A 108 -16.79 -12.49 -11.20
CA ARG A 108 -15.50 -12.31 -10.52
C ARG A 108 -14.49 -13.28 -11.14
N ILE A 109 -13.40 -12.73 -11.66
CA ILE A 109 -12.29 -13.46 -12.28
C ILE A 109 -11.02 -13.08 -11.52
N LYS A 110 -10.24 -14.09 -11.12
CA LYS A 110 -8.93 -13.86 -10.51
C LYS A 110 -8.01 -13.19 -11.50
N THR A 111 -7.23 -12.24 -11.01
CA THR A 111 -6.12 -11.61 -11.72
C THR A 111 -4.99 -12.62 -12.00
N ALA A 112 -4.13 -12.31 -12.97
CA ALA A 112 -2.95 -13.13 -13.23
C ALA A 112 -1.91 -13.01 -12.10
N SER A 113 -1.75 -11.80 -11.56
CA SER A 113 -0.93 -11.52 -10.39
C SER A 113 -1.77 -11.07 -9.19
N LYS A 114 -1.46 -11.61 -8.00
CA LYS A 114 -2.03 -11.12 -6.74
C LYS A 114 -1.53 -9.71 -6.46
N VAL A 115 -2.45 -8.78 -6.24
CA VAL A 115 -2.12 -7.36 -6.01
C VAL A 115 -2.58 -6.94 -4.62
N ASP A 116 -1.66 -6.37 -3.84
CA ASP A 116 -1.95 -5.77 -2.53
C ASP A 116 -1.80 -4.25 -2.61
N ILE A 117 -2.88 -3.55 -2.26
CA ILE A 117 -3.02 -2.11 -2.32
C ILE A 117 -2.73 -1.53 -0.94
N LYS A 118 -1.59 -0.85 -0.83
CA LYS A 118 -1.17 -0.14 0.37
C LYS A 118 -1.54 1.33 0.28
N ALA A 119 -2.43 1.74 1.18
CA ALA A 119 -2.67 3.14 1.40
C ALA A 119 -1.50 3.82 2.11
N THR A 120 -1.31 5.11 1.83
CA THR A 120 -0.27 5.92 2.47
C THR A 120 -0.72 7.37 2.64
N ARG A 121 -0.12 8.08 3.60
CA ARG A 121 -0.40 9.50 3.89
C ARG A 121 0.56 10.45 3.19
N PRO A 122 0.20 11.75 3.05
CA PRO A 122 1.16 12.79 2.74
C PRO A 122 2.33 12.79 3.73
N GLY A 123 3.56 12.87 3.21
CA GLY A 123 4.79 12.82 4.03
C GLY A 123 5.39 11.43 4.23
N SER A 124 4.66 10.35 3.91
CA SER A 124 5.23 9.01 3.89
C SER A 124 6.36 8.89 2.87
N GLN A 125 7.42 8.18 3.23
CA GLN A 125 8.60 7.97 2.38
C GLN A 125 8.82 6.51 1.99
N TRP A 126 8.13 5.58 2.65
CA TRP A 126 8.33 4.14 2.52
C TRP A 126 7.00 3.43 2.33
N LEU A 127 7.02 2.43 1.45
CA LEU A 127 6.11 1.30 1.47
C LEU A 127 6.66 0.29 2.48
N LEU A 128 5.81 -0.17 3.40
CA LEU A 128 6.15 -1.19 4.38
C LEU A 128 5.19 -2.37 4.25
N VAL A 129 5.74 -3.57 4.23
CA VAL A 129 4.96 -4.81 4.27
C VAL A 129 5.46 -5.66 5.43
N GLU A 130 4.57 -6.10 6.30
CA GLU A 130 4.93 -7.01 7.39
C GLU A 130 5.36 -8.36 6.81
N ALA A 131 6.44 -8.95 7.32
CA ALA A 131 7.02 -10.18 6.80
C ALA A 131 5.99 -11.32 6.67
N HIS A 132 5.10 -11.44 7.66
CA HIS A 132 4.08 -12.47 7.70
C HIS A 132 2.90 -12.21 6.75
N LYS A 133 2.83 -11.05 6.09
CA LYS A 133 1.82 -10.68 5.06
C LYS A 133 2.44 -10.51 3.68
N PHE A 134 3.72 -10.89 3.51
CA PHE A 134 4.47 -10.67 2.28
C PHE A 134 4.18 -11.75 1.22
N TRP A 135 2.94 -11.81 0.73
CA TRP A 135 2.42 -12.89 -0.13
C TRP A 135 2.09 -12.49 -1.57
N SER A 136 1.89 -11.20 -1.83
CA SER A 136 1.39 -10.68 -3.09
C SER A 136 2.52 -10.60 -4.12
N HIS A 137 2.18 -10.77 -5.40
CA HIS A 137 3.15 -10.64 -6.48
C HIS A 137 3.48 -9.17 -6.74
N VAL A 138 2.48 -8.30 -6.57
CA VAL A 138 2.59 -6.85 -6.77
C VAL A 138 2.06 -6.11 -5.55
N TYR A 139 2.78 -5.06 -5.16
CA TYR A 139 2.37 -4.11 -4.13
C TYR A 139 2.19 -2.73 -4.77
N LEU A 140 0.99 -2.17 -4.65
CA LEU A 140 0.64 -0.87 -5.19
C LEU A 140 0.49 0.15 -4.06
N ALA A 141 1.06 1.35 -4.21
CA ALA A 141 0.93 2.40 -3.22
C ALA A 141 -0.01 3.52 -3.69
N VAL A 142 -1.03 3.81 -2.88
CA VAL A 142 -1.96 4.93 -3.10
C VAL A 142 -1.81 5.93 -1.98
N ARG A 143 -1.54 7.19 -2.31
CA ARG A 143 -1.55 8.27 -1.33
C ARG A 143 -2.95 8.83 -1.15
N VAL A 144 -3.53 8.68 0.02
CA VAL A 144 -4.86 9.19 0.37
C VAL A 144 -4.70 10.51 1.13
N LYS A 145 -5.31 11.60 0.62
CA LYS A 145 -5.21 12.93 1.25
C LYS A 145 -6.23 13.10 2.37
N LEU A 146 -6.01 12.41 3.49
CA LEU A 146 -6.81 12.58 4.72
C LEU A 146 -6.15 13.58 5.69
N PRO A 147 -6.94 14.16 6.62
CA PRO A 147 -6.42 14.92 7.75
C PRO A 147 -5.47 14.08 8.61
N THR A 148 -4.47 14.73 9.21
CA THR A 148 -3.41 14.08 9.99
C THR A 148 -3.86 13.54 11.35
N ASP A 149 -5.06 13.89 11.78
CA ASP A 149 -5.66 13.55 13.08
C ASP A 149 -6.91 12.68 12.93
N ILE A 150 -7.11 12.06 11.77
CA ILE A 150 -8.32 11.30 11.41
C ILE A 150 -8.57 10.12 12.35
N GLU A 151 -7.52 9.56 12.94
CA GLU A 151 -7.57 8.48 13.94
C GLU A 151 -8.04 8.98 15.31
N THR A 152 -7.94 10.28 15.59
CA THR A 152 -8.21 10.88 16.91
C THR A 152 -9.36 11.88 16.93
N ASN A 153 -9.84 12.32 15.77
CA ASN A 153 -10.84 13.38 15.65
C ASN A 153 -12.05 12.94 14.79
N PRO A 154 -13.12 12.42 15.44
CA PRO A 154 -14.32 11.96 14.74
C PRO A 154 -15.04 13.05 13.91
N LYS A 155 -14.90 14.33 14.27
CA LYS A 155 -15.52 15.42 13.51
C LYS A 155 -14.88 15.59 12.14
N HIS A 156 -13.55 15.42 12.05
CA HIS A 156 -12.86 15.44 10.77
C HIS A 156 -13.26 14.27 9.89
N MET A 157 -13.48 13.07 10.46
CA MET A 157 -14.04 11.94 9.72
C MET A 157 -15.41 12.30 9.11
N GLN A 158 -16.34 12.80 9.91
CA GLN A 158 -17.67 13.18 9.40
C GLN A 158 -17.59 14.23 8.29
N ALA A 159 -16.74 15.25 8.45
CA ALA A 159 -16.56 16.27 7.43
C ALA A 159 -15.94 15.76 6.12
N LEU A 160 -15.17 14.65 6.15
CA LEU A 160 -14.64 14.02 4.95
C LEU A 160 -15.70 13.27 4.17
N LEU A 161 -16.69 12.69 4.84
CA LEU A 161 -17.75 11.93 4.18
C LEU A 161 -18.64 12.80 3.29
N GLU A 162 -18.58 14.13 3.41
CA GLU A 162 -19.41 15.06 2.64
C GLU A 162 -18.70 15.67 1.42
N LYS A 163 -17.43 15.34 1.17
CA LYS A 163 -16.66 15.88 0.04
C LYS A 163 -15.76 14.83 -0.60
N PRO A 164 -15.41 14.97 -1.89
CA PRO A 164 -14.50 14.02 -2.52
C PRO A 164 -13.12 14.02 -1.83
N VAL A 165 -12.52 12.84 -1.71
CA VAL A 165 -11.16 12.65 -1.19
C VAL A 165 -10.21 12.37 -2.35
N ALA A 166 -9.22 13.26 -2.52
CA ALA A 166 -8.22 13.11 -3.55
C ALA A 166 -7.16 12.06 -3.18
N CYS A 167 -6.85 11.20 -4.14
CA CYS A 167 -5.91 10.10 -4.05
C CYS A 167 -4.90 10.17 -5.20
N ASP A 168 -3.62 9.94 -4.90
CA ASP A 168 -2.56 9.88 -5.91
C ASP A 168 -2.05 8.44 -6.01
N LEU A 169 -2.13 7.82 -7.20
CA LEU A 169 -1.47 6.53 -7.44
C LEU A 169 0.03 6.80 -7.55
N ILE A 170 0.79 6.39 -6.54
CA ILE A 170 2.22 6.73 -6.44
C ILE A 170 3.05 5.87 -7.38
N GLY A 171 2.75 4.58 -7.40
CA GLY A 171 3.42 3.58 -8.19
C GLY A 171 3.20 2.18 -7.62
N PHE A 172 3.86 1.20 -8.22
CA PHE A 172 3.82 -0.19 -7.78
C PHE A 172 5.22 -0.81 -7.77
N ALA A 173 5.36 -1.94 -7.10
CA ALA A 173 6.54 -2.78 -7.15
C ALA A 173 6.15 -4.25 -7.19
N GLU A 174 6.84 -5.00 -8.04
CA GLU A 174 6.85 -6.46 -7.91
C GLU A 174 7.58 -6.86 -6.64
N ARG A 175 7.19 -8.01 -6.09
CA ARG A 175 7.75 -8.59 -4.87
C ARG A 175 9.29 -8.69 -4.91
N ALA A 176 9.85 -9.07 -6.05
CA ALA A 176 11.29 -9.17 -6.28
C ALA A 176 12.04 -7.83 -6.23
N ALA A 177 11.34 -6.69 -6.32
CA ALA A 177 11.94 -5.36 -6.13
C ALA A 177 12.03 -4.98 -4.64
N ILE A 178 11.32 -5.67 -3.76
CA ILE A 178 11.27 -5.40 -2.31
C ILE A 178 12.21 -6.34 -1.55
N ALA A 179 12.34 -7.59 -2.03
CA ALA A 179 13.18 -8.61 -1.41
C ALA A 179 13.89 -9.48 -2.45
N ASP A 180 15.02 -10.03 -2.05
CA ASP A 180 15.69 -11.13 -2.75
C ASP A 180 14.92 -12.43 -2.49
N GLU A 181 14.38 -13.01 -3.56
CA GLU A 181 13.57 -14.23 -3.54
C GLU A 181 14.35 -15.47 -4.01
N SER A 182 15.68 -15.39 -4.15
CA SER A 182 16.51 -16.52 -4.59
C SER A 182 16.59 -17.68 -3.58
N GLY A 183 16.24 -17.43 -2.32
CA GLY A 183 16.23 -18.42 -1.25
C GLY A 183 14.83 -18.89 -0.84
N ALA A 184 14.77 -19.86 0.08
CA ALA A 184 13.50 -20.40 0.60
C ALA A 184 12.67 -19.35 1.37
N THR A 185 13.33 -18.36 1.97
CA THR A 185 12.68 -17.24 2.65
C THR A 185 13.11 -15.93 1.99
N PRO A 186 12.17 -15.08 1.55
CA PRO A 186 12.50 -13.78 0.97
C PRO A 186 13.33 -12.93 1.93
N VAL A 187 14.41 -12.33 1.43
CA VAL A 187 15.31 -11.50 2.22
C VAL A 187 15.16 -10.03 1.80
N PRO A 188 14.61 -9.14 2.65
CA PRO A 188 14.34 -7.76 2.25
C PRO A 188 15.62 -6.97 1.98
N PHE A 189 15.56 -6.05 1.01
CA PHE A 189 16.64 -5.11 0.74
C PHE A 189 16.76 -4.05 1.85
N PHE A 190 15.62 -3.60 2.40
CA PHE A 190 15.55 -2.78 3.60
C PHE A 190 14.76 -3.49 4.70
N PRO A 191 15.41 -4.28 5.56
CA PRO A 191 14.78 -4.81 6.76
C PRO A 191 14.57 -3.69 7.77
N PHE A 192 13.37 -3.61 8.35
CA PHE A 192 13.13 -2.84 9.56
C PHE A 192 12.53 -3.72 10.66
N ARG A 193 13.20 -3.81 11.80
CA ARG A 193 12.80 -4.66 12.94
C ARG A 193 12.00 -3.86 13.96
N ALA A 194 11.30 -4.58 14.84
CA ALA A 194 10.63 -3.98 15.98
C ALA A 194 11.58 -3.08 16.79
N GLY A 195 11.09 -1.89 17.17
CA GLY A 195 11.87 -0.86 17.88
C GLY A 195 12.72 0.04 16.99
N GLU A 196 12.94 -0.32 15.71
CA GLU A 196 13.65 0.54 14.77
C GLU A 196 12.74 1.67 14.24
N ARG A 197 13.38 2.70 13.69
CA ARG A 197 12.73 3.80 12.98
C ARG A 197 13.14 3.79 11.52
N LEU A 198 12.29 4.35 10.65
CA LEU A 198 12.58 4.43 9.22
C LEU A 198 13.76 5.36 8.95
N PHE A 199 14.43 5.17 7.81
CA PHE A 199 15.47 6.08 7.34
C PHE A 199 14.85 7.27 6.60
N ALA A 200 15.37 8.48 6.77
CA ALA A 200 15.08 9.59 5.87
C ALA A 200 15.60 9.24 4.47
N ASN A 201 14.79 9.45 3.42
CA ASN A 201 15.09 9.05 2.05
C ASN A 201 16.28 9.77 1.39
N ARG A 202 16.84 10.82 2.00
CA ARG A 202 17.94 11.62 1.41
C ARG A 202 19.18 10.81 1.01
N PHE A 203 19.47 9.69 1.70
CA PHE A 203 20.61 8.85 1.32
C PHE A 203 20.40 8.09 0.00
N LEU A 204 19.15 7.95 -0.45
CA LEU A 204 18.80 7.18 -1.64
C LEU A 204 19.27 7.85 -2.93
N ASP A 205 19.54 9.17 -2.91
CA ASP A 205 20.07 9.91 -4.07
C ASP A 205 21.43 9.35 -4.54
N ARG A 206 22.13 8.61 -3.68
CA ARG A 206 23.43 7.97 -3.97
C ARG A 206 23.31 6.51 -4.40
N VAL A 207 22.11 5.93 -4.32
CA VAL A 207 21.86 4.56 -4.74
C VAL A 207 21.43 4.58 -6.21
N ARG A 208 22.36 4.17 -7.07
CA ARG A 208 22.11 4.06 -8.51
C ARG A 208 21.04 3.00 -8.79
N ASN A 209 20.32 3.17 -9.91
CA ASN A 209 19.19 2.31 -10.27
C ASN A 209 19.59 0.84 -10.35
N GLU A 210 20.75 0.54 -10.95
CA GLU A 210 21.32 -0.80 -11.08
C GLU A 210 21.69 -1.46 -9.74
N HIS A 211 21.68 -0.71 -8.64
CA HIS A 211 22.04 -1.19 -7.30
C HIS A 211 20.85 -1.23 -6.34
N ARG A 212 19.63 -0.92 -6.78
CA ARG A 212 18.42 -0.95 -5.94
C ARG A 212 18.04 -2.33 -5.42
N SER A 213 18.50 -3.39 -6.10
CA SER A 213 18.40 -4.79 -5.67
C SER A 213 19.73 -5.36 -5.15
N ASN A 214 20.77 -4.53 -5.01
CA ASN A 214 22.07 -4.97 -4.48
C ASN A 214 22.18 -4.65 -2.99
N ARG A 215 21.81 -5.63 -2.16
CA ARG A 215 21.85 -5.52 -0.70
C ARG A 215 23.22 -5.14 -0.14
N ARG A 216 24.32 -5.64 -0.72
CA ARG A 216 25.68 -5.30 -0.25
C ARG A 216 25.98 -3.83 -0.47
N TYR A 217 25.63 -3.31 -1.64
CA TYR A 217 25.78 -1.90 -1.98
C TYR A 217 24.91 -1.00 -1.09
N ILE A 218 23.62 -1.34 -0.95
CA ILE A 218 22.69 -0.60 -0.08
C ILE A 218 23.21 -0.52 1.35
N ASN A 219 23.69 -1.63 1.92
CA ASN A 219 24.25 -1.65 3.27
C ASN A 219 25.53 -0.82 3.39
N ALA A 220 26.35 -0.74 2.35
CA ALA A 220 27.51 0.14 2.32
C ALA A 220 27.09 1.62 2.35
N CYS A 221 26.09 2.01 1.54
CA CYS A 221 25.52 3.36 1.58
C CYS A 221 24.95 3.70 2.96
N LEU A 222 24.16 2.81 3.56
CA LEU A 222 23.57 3.04 4.89
C LEU A 222 24.65 3.27 5.97
N ARG A 223 25.75 2.50 5.95
CA ARG A 223 26.86 2.68 6.89
C ARG A 223 27.61 3.99 6.69
N ASN A 224 27.85 4.38 5.44
CA ASN A 224 28.63 5.57 5.12
C ASN A 224 27.85 6.86 5.39
N GLU A 225 26.55 6.88 5.11
CA GLU A 225 25.73 8.09 5.24
C GLU A 225 25.23 8.32 6.67
N GLY A 226 25.07 7.26 7.48
CA GLY A 226 24.44 7.35 8.79
C GLY A 226 23.08 8.06 8.75
N PRO A 227 22.14 7.64 7.88
CA PRO A 227 20.95 8.41 7.59
C PRO A 227 20.11 8.67 8.84
N ARG A 228 19.62 9.92 8.95
CA ARG A 228 18.70 10.32 10.01
C ARG A 228 17.50 9.38 10.07
N ARG A 229 17.12 8.98 11.28
CA ARG A 229 15.91 8.20 11.53
C ARG A 229 14.66 9.11 11.61
N ILE A 230 13.54 8.66 11.06
CA ILE A 230 12.27 9.39 11.00
C ILE A 230 11.09 8.52 11.46
N GLY A 231 9.99 9.17 11.82
CA GLY A 231 8.75 8.50 12.23
C GLY A 231 8.83 7.85 13.63
N PRO A 232 7.72 7.19 14.04
CA PRO A 232 7.67 6.43 15.28
C PRO A 232 8.50 5.14 15.18
N GLN A 233 8.72 4.49 16.32
CA GLN A 233 9.29 3.14 16.34
C GLN A 233 8.28 2.13 15.78
N LEU A 234 8.76 1.21 14.96
CA LEU A 234 7.95 0.15 14.37
C LEU A 234 7.65 -0.93 15.40
N ARG A 235 6.45 -1.49 15.30
CA ARG A 235 5.95 -2.53 16.23
C ARG A 235 6.10 -3.95 15.68
N ALA A 236 5.95 -4.13 14.36
CA ALA A 236 6.05 -5.44 13.75
C ALA A 236 7.48 -6.02 13.88
N GLN A 237 7.57 -7.33 14.08
CA GLN A 237 8.84 -8.04 14.25
C GLN A 237 9.82 -7.77 13.10
N LEU A 238 9.30 -7.77 11.86
CA LEU A 238 10.04 -7.46 10.65
C LEU A 238 9.12 -6.85 9.60
N ASN A 239 9.51 -5.69 9.09
CA ASN A 239 8.94 -5.05 7.91
C ASN A 239 9.92 -5.10 6.74
N TYR A 240 9.35 -5.29 5.57
CA TYR A 240 10.00 -5.27 4.27
C TYR A 240 9.76 -3.87 3.72
N GLY A 241 10.82 -3.08 3.65
CA GLY A 241 10.74 -1.69 3.20
C GLY A 241 11.11 -1.51 1.74
N LEU A 242 10.37 -0.64 1.06
CA LEU A 242 10.76 -0.09 -0.23
C LEU A 242 10.52 1.43 -0.23
N PRO A 243 11.50 2.26 -0.64
CA PRO A 243 11.26 3.69 -0.78
C PRO A 243 10.17 3.99 -1.80
N LEU A 244 9.23 4.88 -1.48
CA LEU A 244 8.15 5.23 -2.42
C LEU A 244 8.69 5.85 -3.72
N ILE A 245 9.83 6.53 -3.65
CA ILE A 245 10.51 7.11 -4.83
C ILE A 245 11.07 6.06 -5.80
N TRP A 246 11.11 4.78 -5.39
CA TRP A 246 11.59 3.68 -6.22
C TRP A 246 10.47 2.87 -6.87
N LEU A 247 9.21 3.18 -6.56
CA LEU A 247 8.07 2.53 -7.19
C LEU A 247 8.04 2.82 -8.70
N SER A 248 7.67 1.81 -9.47
CA SER A 248 7.43 1.92 -10.90
C SER A 248 6.15 2.71 -11.18
N GLN A 249 6.17 3.48 -12.26
CA GLN A 249 5.00 4.16 -12.82
C GLN A 249 4.69 3.63 -14.24
N ASP A 250 5.22 2.46 -14.60
CA ASP A 250 4.88 1.76 -15.84
C ASP A 250 3.51 1.09 -15.70
N TRP A 251 2.46 1.89 -15.84
CA TRP A 251 1.08 1.44 -15.65
C TRP A 251 0.64 0.39 -16.67
N ASP A 252 1.23 0.39 -17.87
CA ASP A 252 0.95 -0.64 -18.86
C ASP A 252 1.52 -1.99 -18.42
N ARG A 253 2.71 -2.00 -17.82
CA ARG A 253 3.25 -3.21 -17.19
C ARG A 253 2.35 -3.70 -16.06
N LEU A 254 1.87 -2.82 -15.19
CA LEU A 254 0.93 -3.22 -14.13
C LEU A 254 -0.37 -3.81 -14.70
N LYS A 255 -0.91 -3.22 -15.77
CA LYS A 255 -2.08 -3.77 -16.46
C LYS A 255 -1.82 -5.20 -16.94
N ARG A 256 -0.66 -5.46 -17.55
CA ARG A 256 -0.27 -6.81 -18.00
C ARG A 256 -0.16 -7.80 -16.83
N GLU A 257 0.44 -7.38 -15.71
CA GLU A 257 0.47 -8.20 -14.48
C GLU A 257 -0.93 -8.56 -13.98
N ILE A 258 -1.88 -7.62 -14.03
CA ILE A 258 -3.26 -7.85 -13.58
C ILE A 258 -4.03 -8.76 -14.54
N THR A 259 -3.88 -8.53 -15.84
CA THR A 259 -4.70 -9.17 -16.89
C THR A 259 -4.12 -10.45 -17.47
N GLY A 260 -2.80 -10.65 -17.36
CA GLY A 260 -2.06 -11.72 -18.02
C GLY A 260 -1.82 -11.52 -19.52
N GLU A 261 -2.07 -10.31 -20.04
CA GLU A 261 -1.88 -9.91 -21.45
C GLU A 261 -0.46 -9.40 -21.73
#